data_AF-A0A847HW09-F1
#
_entry.id   AF-A0A847HW09-F1
#
_cell.length_a   1.000
_cell.length_b   1.000
_cell.length_c   1.000
_cell.angle_alpha   90.00
_cell.angle_beta   90.00
_cell.angle_gamma   90.00
#
_symmetry.space_group_name_H-M   'P 1'
#
loop_
_entity.id
_entity.type
_entity.pdbx_description
1 polymer ?
#
loop_
_entity_poly.entity_id
_entity_poly.type
_entity_poly.pdbx_seq_one_letter_code
_entity_poly.pdbx_strand_id
1 'polypeptide(L)'
;PGDPGDPVAPDLTFTADPTSVTAGETSTLTWNIVGSFTRAVITDALDDVVADDVPASGTLDVIPEMTEEYTLTVHYGTSSLVQATTTVTVTGPVDAPTLSSFAAEVVPGSQVRLTWTGDGATNWELFAVGSGATQVSLASGAGNGGDTTVDIPSSATPGYRVVLTNAAGTQSAQLGRPNNVVVSDQDYDPYDAGVFEPEPAIPGTLRQVLDNAAPGTVIGFASDITTIELTGVGFHRPLGGPNADAHLIVAQDVTISGPAGGVVLQGGSNQPAGDTSDPLTWRSRMVYVAPGVTATLENLTLTGGDFIVSGAGIMNRGTLTVNNLVITGNRAFSDGGGVRNEGSLTITDSQIIDNGAYTADDEVGKVWDIRGALATNPEAFLDYGDDPMGIGGGIINRPGGVLTITNSVVSGNHAYHSGGGIYNDGTLTAVGTDVTGNSADFTRYAIPRWSYGGGIMNGAVLDFTGGSISDNESAQQGGGLWHAAGATTTLSGLIIEGNTAGLGGQPGFGGGIMERFFTGESPTLDTLPAEVYGPGNQPQDYNSSSVDPPAPGASLQPLDYRMEPPLR
;
A
#
# COMPACT_ATOMS: atom_id res chain seq x y z
N PRO A 1 -19.92 -26.71 -102.43
CA PRO A 1 -20.04 -26.24 -101.03
C PRO A 1 -18.63 -25.87 -100.54
N GLY A 2 -18.30 -24.58 -100.66
CA GLY A 2 -17.01 -24.06 -100.21
C GLY A 2 -16.92 -24.16 -98.69
N ASP A 3 -15.74 -24.57 -98.23
CA ASP A 3 -15.32 -24.52 -96.85
C ASP A 3 -15.54 -23.09 -96.29
N PRO A 4 -16.41 -22.88 -95.29
CA PRO A 4 -16.52 -21.57 -94.66
C PRO A 4 -15.22 -21.36 -93.89
N GLY A 5 -14.35 -20.47 -94.41
CA GLY A 5 -13.05 -20.19 -93.79
C GLY A 5 -13.18 -19.93 -92.30
N ASP A 6 -12.24 -20.46 -91.53
CA ASP A 6 -12.21 -20.32 -90.07
C ASP A 6 -12.45 -18.86 -89.67
N PRO A 7 -13.32 -18.60 -88.68
CA PRO A 7 -13.65 -17.26 -88.27
C PRO A 7 -12.38 -16.56 -87.74
N VAL A 8 -12.13 -15.34 -88.19
CA VAL A 8 -10.96 -14.55 -87.77
C VAL A 8 -11.16 -14.09 -86.34
N ALA A 9 -10.18 -14.35 -85.48
CA ALA A 9 -10.20 -13.92 -84.08
C ALA A 9 -10.28 -12.39 -83.98
N PRO A 10 -11.18 -11.83 -83.13
CA PRO A 10 -11.21 -10.41 -82.84
C PRO A 10 -9.92 -9.92 -82.17
N ASP A 11 -9.48 -8.71 -82.50
CA ASP A 11 -8.40 -8.03 -81.79
C ASP A 11 -8.93 -7.39 -80.50
N LEU A 12 -8.23 -7.58 -79.38
CA LEU A 12 -8.65 -7.12 -78.06
C LEU A 12 -7.67 -6.09 -77.47
N THR A 13 -8.20 -5.02 -76.88
CA THR A 13 -7.49 -4.21 -75.88
C THR A 13 -8.28 -4.21 -74.59
N PHE A 14 -7.63 -4.55 -73.47
CA PHE A 14 -8.24 -4.56 -72.15
C PHE A 14 -7.26 -4.01 -71.11
N THR A 15 -7.64 -2.94 -70.42
CA THR A 15 -6.76 -2.19 -69.51
C THR A 15 -7.52 -1.73 -68.27
N ALA A 16 -6.82 -1.58 -67.16
CA ALA A 16 -7.32 -0.89 -65.97
C ALA A 16 -6.62 0.47 -65.79
N ASP A 17 -7.33 1.49 -65.30
CA ASP A 17 -6.76 2.77 -64.92
C ASP A 17 -7.47 3.35 -63.67
N PRO A 18 -6.76 3.62 -62.57
CA PRO A 18 -5.35 3.27 -62.32
C PRO A 18 -5.15 1.76 -62.17
N THR A 19 -3.97 1.25 -62.58
CA THR A 19 -3.59 -0.16 -62.39
C THR A 19 -3.20 -0.52 -60.94
N SER A 20 -3.18 0.47 -60.06
CA SER A 20 -2.82 0.36 -58.65
C SER A 20 -3.75 1.23 -57.80
N VAL A 21 -4.41 0.66 -56.79
CA VAL A 21 -5.37 1.34 -55.89
C VAL A 21 -5.15 0.90 -54.44
N THR A 22 -5.63 1.66 -53.45
CA THR A 22 -5.78 1.13 -52.08
C THR A 22 -7.07 0.31 -51.94
N ALA A 23 -7.16 -0.54 -50.92
CA ALA A 23 -8.35 -1.39 -50.74
C ALA A 23 -9.60 -0.51 -50.59
N GLY A 24 -10.63 -0.79 -51.41
CA GLY A 24 -11.86 -0.01 -51.43
C GLY A 24 -11.86 1.23 -52.35
N GLU A 25 -10.75 1.51 -53.05
CA GLU A 25 -10.71 2.54 -54.11
C GLU A 25 -11.11 1.97 -55.47
N THR A 26 -11.61 2.85 -56.34
CA THR A 26 -12.10 2.48 -57.67
C THR A 26 -10.97 2.42 -58.70
N SER A 27 -10.98 1.36 -59.53
CA SER A 27 -10.24 1.29 -60.78
C SER A 27 -11.23 1.11 -61.94
N THR A 28 -10.98 1.75 -63.08
CA THR A 28 -11.87 1.63 -64.24
C THR A 28 -11.27 0.66 -65.27
N LEU A 29 -11.95 -0.47 -65.48
CA LEU A 29 -11.67 -1.38 -66.59
C LEU A 29 -12.17 -0.76 -67.89
N THR A 30 -11.34 -0.77 -68.94
CA THR A 30 -11.67 -0.27 -70.28
C THR A 30 -11.35 -1.34 -71.31
N TRP A 31 -12.30 -1.61 -72.21
CA TRP A 31 -12.11 -2.58 -73.30
C TRP A 31 -12.50 -2.03 -74.67
N ASN A 32 -11.89 -2.60 -75.70
CA ASN A 32 -12.27 -2.43 -77.10
C ASN A 32 -11.98 -3.72 -77.90
N ILE A 33 -12.96 -4.16 -78.68
CA ILE A 33 -13.02 -5.41 -79.43
C ILE A 33 -13.19 -5.06 -80.91
N VAL A 34 -12.23 -5.43 -81.75
CA VAL A 34 -12.25 -5.17 -83.19
C VAL A 34 -12.41 -6.48 -83.95
N GLY A 35 -13.60 -6.72 -84.49
CA GLY A 35 -13.94 -7.96 -85.20
C GLY A 35 -15.40 -8.35 -84.99
N SER A 36 -15.83 -9.46 -85.61
CA SER A 36 -17.15 -10.04 -85.36
C SER A 36 -17.10 -11.01 -84.19
N PHE A 37 -18.00 -10.84 -83.22
CA PHE A 37 -18.12 -11.70 -82.06
C PHE A 37 -19.60 -11.94 -81.73
N THR A 38 -19.89 -12.95 -80.91
CA THR A 38 -21.24 -13.37 -80.53
C THR A 38 -21.60 -13.03 -79.09
N ARG A 39 -20.61 -12.98 -78.18
CA ARG A 39 -20.78 -12.60 -76.76
C ARG A 39 -19.42 -12.21 -76.17
N ALA A 40 -19.39 -11.25 -75.26
CA ALA A 40 -18.21 -10.90 -74.49
C ALA A 40 -18.55 -10.84 -73.00
N VAL A 41 -17.70 -11.41 -72.13
CA VAL A 41 -17.92 -11.53 -70.68
C VAL A 41 -16.65 -11.12 -69.96
N ILE A 42 -16.79 -10.38 -68.86
CA ILE A 42 -15.70 -10.03 -67.95
C ILE A 42 -15.88 -10.83 -66.66
N THR A 43 -14.86 -11.60 -66.28
CA THR A 43 -14.81 -12.32 -65.00
C THR A 43 -13.68 -11.80 -64.12
N ASP A 44 -13.77 -12.04 -62.82
CA ASP A 44 -12.69 -11.80 -61.87
C ASP A 44 -11.76 -13.02 -61.75
N ALA A 45 -10.85 -13.00 -60.77
CA ALA A 45 -9.84 -14.04 -60.57
C ALA A 45 -10.41 -15.38 -60.08
N LEU A 46 -11.68 -15.41 -59.66
CA LEU A 46 -12.41 -16.61 -59.24
C LEU A 46 -13.33 -17.15 -60.34
N ASP A 47 -13.22 -16.60 -61.57
CA ASP A 47 -14.12 -16.84 -62.70
C ASP A 47 -15.58 -16.40 -62.45
N ASP A 48 -15.82 -15.55 -61.43
CA ASP A 48 -17.14 -14.99 -61.18
C ASP A 48 -17.43 -13.88 -62.20
N VAL A 49 -18.66 -13.85 -62.73
CA VAL A 49 -19.05 -12.91 -63.78
C VAL A 49 -19.27 -11.52 -63.20
N VAL A 50 -18.39 -10.58 -63.56
CA VAL A 50 -18.44 -9.16 -63.17
C VAL A 50 -19.31 -8.36 -64.14
N ALA A 51 -19.24 -8.69 -65.43
CA ALA A 51 -20.14 -8.15 -66.46
C ALA A 51 -20.37 -9.16 -67.58
N ASP A 52 -21.62 -9.32 -68.01
CA ASP A 52 -22.03 -10.24 -69.07
C ASP A 52 -22.55 -9.49 -70.29
N ASP A 53 -22.33 -10.07 -71.47
CA ASP A 53 -22.72 -9.58 -72.78
C ASP A 53 -22.33 -8.11 -73.04
N VAL A 54 -21.06 -7.80 -72.78
CA VAL A 54 -20.54 -6.43 -72.91
C VAL A 54 -20.45 -5.98 -74.37
N PRO A 55 -20.70 -4.69 -74.67
CA PRO A 55 -20.59 -4.16 -76.03
C PRO A 55 -19.14 -4.19 -76.56
N ALA A 56 -18.98 -3.95 -77.87
CA ALA A 56 -17.67 -3.95 -78.54
C ALA A 56 -16.64 -3.00 -77.91
N SER A 57 -17.07 -1.95 -77.22
CA SER A 57 -16.21 -1.09 -76.41
C SER A 57 -16.99 -0.56 -75.20
N GLY A 58 -16.32 -0.40 -74.06
CA GLY A 58 -16.95 0.13 -72.86
C GLY A 58 -15.99 0.33 -71.70
N THR A 59 -16.54 0.80 -70.59
CA THR A 59 -15.84 0.99 -69.32
C THR A 59 -16.66 0.40 -68.17
N LEU A 60 -16.00 -0.10 -67.13
CA LEU A 60 -16.61 -0.64 -65.93
C LEU A 60 -15.75 -0.29 -64.71
N ASP A 61 -16.35 0.38 -63.73
CA ASP A 61 -15.70 0.66 -62.45
C ASP A 61 -15.73 -0.60 -61.55
N VAL A 62 -14.58 -0.96 -61.00
CA VAL A 62 -14.41 -2.05 -60.02
C VAL A 62 -13.78 -1.51 -58.75
N ILE A 63 -14.09 -2.15 -57.62
CA ILE A 63 -13.60 -1.76 -56.28
C ILE A 63 -12.97 -3.00 -55.61
N PRO A 64 -11.73 -3.37 -55.98
CA PRO A 64 -11.09 -4.55 -55.42
C PRO A 64 -10.62 -4.31 -53.98
N GLU A 65 -10.87 -5.28 -53.10
CA GLU A 65 -10.37 -5.29 -51.71
C GLU A 65 -8.99 -5.97 -51.59
N MET A 66 -8.62 -6.76 -52.60
CA MET A 66 -7.31 -7.42 -52.73
C MET A 66 -6.87 -7.39 -54.19
N THR A 67 -5.57 -7.57 -54.46
CA THR A 67 -5.05 -7.63 -55.83
C THR A 67 -5.79 -8.69 -56.65
N GLU A 68 -6.38 -8.26 -57.76
CA GLU A 68 -7.31 -9.07 -58.54
C GLU A 68 -6.99 -8.99 -60.05
N GLU A 69 -7.07 -10.12 -60.73
CA GLU A 69 -6.97 -10.22 -62.19
C GLU A 69 -8.39 -10.31 -62.79
N TYR A 70 -8.68 -9.46 -63.76
CA TYR A 70 -9.90 -9.51 -64.54
C TYR A 70 -9.61 -10.12 -65.91
N THR A 71 -10.52 -10.95 -66.40
CA THR A 71 -10.42 -11.61 -67.71
C THR A 71 -11.59 -11.22 -68.59
N LEU A 72 -11.31 -10.60 -69.74
CA LEU A 72 -12.27 -10.40 -70.82
C LEU A 72 -12.25 -11.62 -71.74
N THR A 73 -13.34 -12.38 -71.79
CA THR A 73 -13.55 -13.54 -72.68
C THR A 73 -14.52 -13.19 -73.80
N VAL A 74 -14.06 -13.26 -75.05
CA VAL A 74 -14.85 -12.94 -76.25
C VAL A 74 -15.09 -14.21 -77.08
N HIS A 75 -16.35 -14.59 -77.23
CA HIS A 75 -16.78 -15.71 -78.07
C HIS A 75 -17.03 -15.26 -79.51
N TYR A 76 -16.56 -16.02 -80.49
CA TYR A 76 -16.75 -15.75 -81.91
C TYR A 76 -16.94 -17.03 -82.72
N GLY A 77 -17.60 -16.93 -83.87
CA GLY A 77 -17.99 -18.11 -84.65
C GLY A 77 -18.94 -19.04 -83.86
N THR A 78 -18.90 -20.34 -84.14
CA THR A 78 -19.78 -21.33 -83.50
C THR A 78 -19.24 -21.90 -82.18
N SER A 79 -17.92 -21.83 -81.95
CA SER A 79 -17.30 -22.45 -80.77
C SER A 79 -15.91 -21.90 -80.40
N SER A 80 -15.49 -20.76 -80.93
CA SER A 80 -14.16 -20.19 -80.68
C SER A 80 -14.23 -19.08 -79.63
N LEU A 81 -13.13 -18.89 -78.89
CA LEU A 81 -12.97 -17.79 -77.93
C LEU A 81 -11.57 -17.19 -77.99
N VAL A 82 -11.45 -15.94 -77.58
CA VAL A 82 -10.19 -15.21 -77.37
C VAL A 82 -10.29 -14.44 -76.05
N GLN A 83 -9.17 -14.32 -75.33
CA GLN A 83 -9.13 -13.71 -74.01
C GLN A 83 -8.06 -12.61 -73.92
N ALA A 84 -8.31 -11.62 -73.06
CA ALA A 84 -7.34 -10.63 -72.62
C ALA A 84 -7.51 -10.42 -71.10
N THR A 85 -6.41 -10.20 -70.39
CA THR A 85 -6.44 -9.98 -68.93
C THR A 85 -5.85 -8.63 -68.55
N THR A 86 -6.29 -8.09 -67.41
CA THR A 86 -5.68 -6.93 -66.76
C THR A 86 -5.73 -7.11 -65.24
N THR A 87 -4.69 -6.66 -64.54
CA THR A 87 -4.59 -6.83 -63.08
C THR A 87 -4.71 -5.47 -62.40
N VAL A 88 -5.61 -5.35 -61.42
CA VAL A 88 -5.65 -4.21 -60.51
C VAL A 88 -4.91 -4.61 -59.24
N THR A 89 -3.77 -3.96 -59.00
CA THR A 89 -2.98 -4.20 -57.80
C THR A 89 -3.57 -3.40 -56.65
N VAL A 90 -4.04 -4.07 -55.60
CA VAL A 90 -4.42 -3.39 -54.36
C VAL A 90 -3.16 -3.22 -53.53
N THR A 91 -2.61 -2.02 -53.54
CA THR A 91 -1.44 -1.66 -52.73
C THR A 91 -1.83 -1.45 -51.28
N GLY A 92 -1.23 -2.25 -50.39
CA GLY A 92 -0.94 -1.93 -49.00
C GLY A 92 0.53 -2.30 -48.73
N PRO A 93 1.27 -1.53 -47.94
CA PRO A 93 1.05 -1.54 -46.50
C PRO A 93 0.93 -0.13 -45.89
N VAL A 94 0.09 0.01 -44.84
CA VAL A 94 0.37 0.98 -43.78
C VAL A 94 1.79 0.67 -43.30
N ASP A 95 2.72 1.63 -43.28
CA ASP A 95 4.06 1.38 -42.73
C ASP A 95 3.97 0.63 -41.39
N ALA A 96 4.99 -0.15 -41.03
CA ALA A 96 5.06 -0.77 -39.71
C ALA A 96 4.81 0.32 -38.64
N PRO A 97 4.10 0.00 -37.55
CA PRO A 97 3.66 1.02 -36.61
C PRO A 97 4.86 1.75 -36.02
N THR A 98 4.70 3.02 -35.68
CA THR A 98 5.73 3.77 -34.97
C THR A 98 5.38 3.86 -33.49
N LEU A 99 6.40 3.97 -32.63
CA LEU A 99 6.25 4.18 -31.20
C LEU A 99 7.06 5.42 -30.80
N SER A 100 6.36 6.48 -30.41
CA SER A 100 6.94 7.79 -30.10
C SER A 100 7.27 7.97 -28.63
N SER A 101 6.57 7.27 -27.73
CA SER A 101 6.88 7.31 -26.30
C SER A 101 6.52 5.99 -25.61
N PHE A 102 7.26 5.69 -24.54
CA PHE A 102 6.90 4.67 -23.57
C PHE A 102 7.46 5.10 -22.21
N ALA A 103 6.59 5.21 -21.20
CA ALA A 103 6.96 5.66 -19.86
C ALA A 103 6.28 4.80 -18.78
N ALA A 104 6.92 4.74 -17.61
CA ALA A 104 6.48 4.02 -16.43
C ALA A 104 6.54 4.93 -15.21
N GLU A 105 5.46 4.95 -14.44
CA GLU A 105 5.35 5.69 -13.19
C GLU A 105 4.80 4.76 -12.11
N VAL A 106 5.50 4.62 -10.99
CA VAL A 106 5.00 3.85 -9.85
C VAL A 106 3.90 4.63 -9.16
N VAL A 107 2.79 3.96 -8.88
CA VAL A 107 1.63 4.53 -8.20
C VAL A 107 1.28 3.69 -6.95
N PRO A 108 0.52 4.25 -5.99
CA PRO A 108 -0.02 3.54 -4.85
C PRO A 108 -0.63 2.16 -5.19
N GLY A 109 -0.48 1.20 -4.28
CA GLY A 109 -0.90 -0.19 -4.41
C GLY A 109 0.16 -1.15 -4.98
N SER A 110 1.45 -0.77 -4.97
CA SER A 110 2.51 -1.49 -5.69
C SER A 110 2.17 -1.74 -7.17
N GLN A 111 1.73 -0.68 -7.84
CA GLN A 111 1.37 -0.70 -9.25
C GLN A 111 2.25 0.23 -10.08
N VAL A 112 2.28 0.01 -11.39
CA VAL A 112 2.92 0.91 -12.35
C VAL A 112 1.91 1.32 -13.40
N ARG A 113 1.74 2.64 -13.55
CA ARG A 113 1.05 3.23 -14.68
C ARG A 113 2.00 3.30 -15.86
N LEU A 114 1.62 2.66 -16.95
CA LEU A 114 2.37 2.57 -18.19
C LEU A 114 1.64 3.35 -19.27
N THR A 115 2.34 4.27 -19.90
CA THR A 115 1.80 5.10 -20.98
C THR A 115 2.65 4.99 -22.22
N TRP A 116 2.02 4.88 -23.38
CA TRP A 116 2.71 4.89 -24.66
C TRP A 116 1.89 5.56 -25.74
N THR A 117 2.62 6.14 -26.70
CA THR A 117 2.04 6.73 -27.90
C THR A 117 2.73 6.15 -29.12
N GLY A 118 1.95 5.91 -30.16
CA GLY A 118 2.41 5.42 -31.43
C GLY A 118 1.47 5.83 -32.55
N ASP A 119 1.74 5.33 -33.75
CA ASP A 119 0.93 5.57 -34.94
C ASP A 119 0.89 4.32 -35.83
N GLY A 120 -0.19 4.17 -36.60
CA GLY A 120 -0.35 3.08 -37.58
C GLY A 120 -0.54 1.67 -37.02
N ALA A 121 -0.78 1.48 -35.72
CA ALA A 121 -1.00 0.18 -35.09
C ALA A 121 -2.49 -0.22 -35.05
N THR A 122 -2.75 -1.51 -35.31
CA THR A 122 -4.10 -2.08 -35.12
C THR A 122 -4.29 -2.59 -33.70
N ASN A 123 -3.23 -3.14 -33.10
CA ASN A 123 -3.26 -3.76 -31.79
C ASN A 123 -1.96 -3.47 -31.04
N TRP A 124 -2.01 -3.62 -29.73
CA TRP A 124 -0.86 -3.57 -28.84
C TRP A 124 -0.90 -4.70 -27.80
N GLU A 125 0.29 -5.11 -27.37
CA GLU A 125 0.48 -6.05 -26.26
C GLU A 125 1.59 -5.54 -25.34
N LEU A 126 1.33 -5.59 -24.04
CA LEU A 126 2.23 -5.17 -22.99
C LEU A 126 2.73 -6.40 -22.23
N PHE A 127 4.04 -6.46 -22.00
CA PHE A 127 4.71 -7.57 -21.34
C PHE A 127 5.55 -7.09 -20.15
N ALA A 128 5.63 -7.93 -19.12
CA ALA A 128 6.72 -7.93 -18.17
C ALA A 128 7.92 -8.66 -18.79
N VAL A 129 9.14 -8.15 -18.59
CA VAL A 129 10.36 -8.71 -19.17
C VAL A 129 11.47 -8.88 -18.13
N GLY A 130 12.16 -10.02 -18.21
CA GLY A 130 13.21 -10.42 -17.28
C GLY A 130 14.60 -10.54 -17.88
N SER A 131 15.54 -11.03 -17.08
CA SER A 131 16.85 -11.45 -17.57
C SER A 131 16.73 -12.82 -18.25
N GLY A 132 17.20 -12.91 -19.50
CA GLY A 132 16.85 -14.01 -20.40
C GLY A 132 15.47 -13.78 -21.04
N ALA A 133 15.20 -14.36 -22.22
CA ALA A 133 14.04 -14.03 -23.07
C ALA A 133 12.63 -14.35 -22.48
N THR A 134 12.51 -14.48 -21.17
CA THR A 134 11.27 -14.65 -20.42
C THR A 134 10.46 -13.35 -20.48
N GLN A 135 9.27 -13.44 -21.06
CA GLN A 135 8.28 -12.37 -21.05
C GLN A 135 6.91 -12.92 -20.64
N VAL A 136 6.14 -12.13 -19.90
CA VAL A 136 4.78 -12.48 -19.44
C VAL A 136 3.83 -11.41 -19.95
N SER A 137 2.76 -11.82 -20.64
CA SER A 137 1.73 -10.87 -21.12
C SER A 137 0.98 -10.28 -19.92
N LEU A 138 0.92 -8.95 -19.85
CA LEU A 138 0.26 -8.18 -18.78
C LEU A 138 -1.09 -7.65 -19.25
N ALA A 139 -1.15 -7.12 -20.48
CA ALA A 139 -2.35 -6.55 -21.06
C ALA A 139 -2.25 -6.50 -22.59
N SER A 140 -3.39 -6.43 -23.27
CA SER A 140 -3.47 -6.18 -24.71
C SER A 140 -4.70 -5.33 -25.05
N GLY A 141 -4.68 -4.70 -26.22
CA GLY A 141 -5.80 -3.89 -26.70
C GLY A 141 -5.63 -3.44 -28.14
N ALA A 142 -6.60 -2.67 -28.62
CA ALA A 142 -6.62 -2.14 -29.98
C ALA A 142 -6.03 -0.72 -30.04
N GLY A 143 -5.54 -0.34 -31.23
CA GLY A 143 -5.12 1.02 -31.57
C GLY A 143 -3.65 1.35 -31.29
N ASN A 144 -3.35 2.66 -31.35
CA ASN A 144 -2.00 3.21 -31.48
C ASN A 144 -1.29 3.54 -30.17
N GLY A 145 -2.02 3.56 -29.05
CA GLY A 145 -1.52 4.04 -27.77
C GLY A 145 -2.34 3.49 -26.62
N GLY A 146 -1.84 3.69 -25.41
CA GLY A 146 -2.55 3.26 -24.22
C GLY A 146 -2.00 3.87 -22.95
N ASP A 147 -2.84 3.76 -21.93
CA ASP A 147 -2.63 4.22 -20.57
C ASP A 147 -3.28 3.18 -19.68
N THR A 148 -2.44 2.34 -19.07
CA THR A 148 -2.92 1.24 -18.23
C THR A 148 -2.08 1.16 -16.97
N THR A 149 -2.74 0.82 -15.87
CA THR A 149 -2.09 0.51 -14.60
C THR A 149 -2.10 -1.00 -14.42
N VAL A 150 -0.94 -1.56 -14.06
CA VAL A 150 -0.75 -2.98 -13.79
C VAL A 150 -0.01 -3.15 -12.48
N ASP A 151 -0.18 -4.28 -11.80
CA ASP A 151 0.64 -4.61 -10.65
C ASP A 151 2.11 -4.72 -11.05
N ILE A 152 3.03 -4.33 -10.16
CA ILE A 152 4.46 -4.49 -10.43
C ILE A 152 4.75 -5.99 -10.62
N PRO A 153 5.33 -6.40 -11.76
CA PRO A 153 5.63 -7.79 -12.05
C PRO A 153 6.70 -8.34 -11.10
N SER A 154 6.88 -9.66 -11.10
CA SER A 154 7.83 -10.31 -10.19
C SER A 154 9.27 -9.83 -10.40
N SER A 155 10.10 -10.02 -9.38
CA SER A 155 11.53 -9.69 -9.37
C SER A 155 12.30 -10.32 -10.53
N ALA A 156 11.84 -11.47 -11.03
CA ALA A 156 12.39 -12.16 -12.20
C ALA A 156 12.11 -11.44 -13.53
N THR A 157 11.04 -10.65 -13.61
CA THR A 157 10.62 -9.90 -14.81
C THR A 157 10.34 -8.43 -14.49
N PRO A 158 11.31 -7.65 -13.99
CA PRO A 158 11.04 -6.35 -13.40
C PRO A 158 10.94 -5.20 -14.43
N GLY A 159 11.23 -5.47 -15.71
CA GLY A 159 11.12 -4.50 -16.80
C GLY A 159 9.78 -4.61 -17.54
N TYR A 160 9.55 -3.68 -18.46
CA TYR A 160 8.32 -3.63 -19.26
C TYR A 160 8.63 -3.53 -20.75
N ARG A 161 7.81 -4.16 -21.58
CA ARG A 161 7.92 -4.06 -23.04
C ARG A 161 6.54 -3.90 -23.66
N VAL A 162 6.36 -2.88 -24.49
CA VAL A 162 5.16 -2.71 -25.31
C VAL A 162 5.47 -3.08 -26.76
N VAL A 163 4.55 -3.80 -27.40
CA VAL A 163 4.62 -4.20 -28.81
C VAL A 163 3.38 -3.69 -29.52
N LEU A 164 3.56 -2.82 -30.52
CA LEU A 164 2.53 -2.38 -31.44
C LEU A 164 2.56 -3.25 -32.70
N THR A 165 1.38 -3.62 -33.21
CA THR A 165 1.25 -4.55 -34.36
C THR A 165 0.22 -4.05 -35.37
N ASN A 166 0.55 -4.18 -36.66
CA ASN A 166 -0.39 -4.07 -37.79
C ASN A 166 -0.10 -5.15 -38.84
N ALA A 167 -0.82 -5.13 -39.97
CA ALA A 167 -0.62 -6.08 -41.05
C ALA A 167 0.78 -6.01 -41.71
N ALA A 168 1.48 -4.87 -41.59
CA ALA A 168 2.81 -4.67 -42.15
C ALA A 168 3.95 -5.05 -41.22
N GLY A 169 3.69 -5.22 -39.92
CA GLY A 169 4.69 -5.70 -38.96
C GLY A 169 4.47 -5.22 -37.53
N THR A 170 5.54 -5.25 -36.75
CA THR A 170 5.55 -4.91 -35.32
C THR A 170 6.63 -3.90 -34.98
N GLN A 171 6.36 -3.05 -33.99
CA GLN A 171 7.36 -2.18 -33.37
C GLN A 171 7.29 -2.32 -31.85
N SER A 172 8.42 -2.24 -31.16
CA SER A 172 8.43 -2.37 -29.70
C SER A 172 9.41 -1.42 -29.02
N ALA A 173 9.10 -1.01 -27.80
CA ALA A 173 10.08 -0.44 -26.88
C ALA A 173 10.02 -1.15 -25.54
N GLN A 174 11.14 -1.04 -24.83
CA GLN A 174 11.35 -1.65 -23.53
C GLN A 174 11.82 -0.59 -22.54
N LEU A 175 11.30 -0.69 -21.33
CA LEU A 175 11.77 0.03 -20.16
C LEU A 175 12.40 -0.96 -19.19
N GLY A 176 13.49 -0.53 -18.55
CA GLY A 176 13.99 -1.21 -17.37
C GLY A 176 13.01 -1.06 -16.20
N ARG A 177 13.36 -1.69 -15.08
CA ARG A 177 12.67 -1.47 -13.81
C ARG A 177 12.79 0.00 -13.37
N PRO A 178 11.71 0.64 -12.88
CA PRO A 178 11.82 1.92 -12.18
C PRO A 178 12.74 1.83 -10.95
N ASN A 179 13.44 2.91 -10.61
CA ASN A 179 14.42 2.91 -9.51
C ASN A 179 13.77 2.82 -8.12
N ASN A 180 12.48 3.11 -8.03
CA ASN A 180 11.66 3.12 -6.83
C ASN A 180 10.87 1.82 -6.61
N VAL A 181 11.32 0.72 -7.20
CA VAL A 181 10.72 -0.61 -7.04
C VAL A 181 11.66 -1.51 -6.26
N VAL A 182 11.17 -2.14 -5.20
CA VAL A 182 11.88 -3.17 -4.44
C VAL A 182 11.74 -4.52 -5.15
N VAL A 183 12.86 -5.23 -5.35
CA VAL A 183 12.88 -6.59 -5.97
C VAL A 183 13.71 -7.59 -5.19
N SER A 184 14.19 -7.21 -4.01
CA SER A 184 15.00 -8.07 -3.15
C SER A 184 14.42 -8.05 -1.74
N ASP A 185 14.19 -9.24 -1.19
CA ASP A 185 13.79 -9.49 0.19
C ASP A 185 14.99 -9.57 1.16
N GLN A 186 16.21 -9.69 0.62
CA GLN A 186 17.47 -9.79 1.37
C GLN A 186 17.94 -8.41 1.86
N ASP A 187 17.10 -7.71 2.60
CA ASP A 187 17.41 -6.41 3.19
C ASP A 187 18.02 -6.58 4.59
N TYR A 188 19.08 -7.37 4.69
CA TYR A 188 19.88 -7.46 5.90
C TYR A 188 21.12 -6.59 5.78
N ASP A 189 21.52 -5.96 6.88
CA ASP A 189 22.80 -5.28 7.01
C ASP A 189 23.81 -6.25 7.63
N PRO A 190 24.76 -6.82 6.85
CA PRO A 190 25.84 -7.60 7.39
C PRO A 190 26.90 -6.67 7.96
N TYR A 191 26.82 -6.34 9.25
CA TYR A 191 27.91 -5.64 9.93
C TYR A 191 29.27 -6.29 9.62
N ASP A 192 30.23 -5.51 9.12
CA ASP A 192 31.63 -5.94 9.11
C ASP A 192 32.13 -6.01 10.57
N ALA A 193 32.65 -7.19 10.95
CA ALA A 193 32.97 -7.61 12.30
C ALA A 193 34.15 -6.83 12.95
N GLY A 194 34.43 -5.61 12.49
CA GLY A 194 35.49 -4.77 13.03
C GLY A 194 35.28 -3.25 12.91
N VAL A 195 34.24 -2.78 12.21
CA VAL A 195 34.09 -1.34 11.93
C VAL A 195 32.83 -0.71 12.54
N PHE A 196 31.82 -1.51 12.96
CA PHE A 196 30.55 -1.01 13.51
C PHE A 196 29.85 0.05 12.62
N GLU A 197 30.17 0.06 11.33
CA GLU A 197 29.51 0.91 10.34
C GLU A 197 28.57 0.02 9.51
N PRO A 198 27.35 0.47 9.20
CA PRO A 198 26.44 -0.26 8.32
C PRO A 198 27.07 -0.44 6.94
N GLU A 199 26.98 -1.65 6.36
CA GLU A 199 27.45 -1.89 5.00
C GLU A 199 26.56 -1.13 3.99
N PRO A 200 27.06 -0.84 2.77
CA PRO A 200 26.24 -0.23 1.74
C PRO A 200 24.98 -1.07 1.47
N ALA A 201 23.82 -0.42 1.42
CA ALA A 201 22.54 -1.09 1.19
C ALA A 201 22.59 -1.95 -0.09
N ILE A 202 22.09 -3.19 0.02
CA ILE A 202 22.14 -4.17 -1.05
C ILE A 202 21.27 -3.70 -2.23
N PRO A 203 21.76 -3.74 -3.49
CA PRO A 203 20.97 -3.32 -4.63
C PRO A 203 19.61 -4.02 -4.74
N GLY A 204 18.54 -3.23 -4.90
CA GLY A 204 17.17 -3.70 -5.06
C GLY A 204 16.40 -3.92 -3.76
N THR A 205 17.00 -3.68 -2.59
CA THR A 205 16.31 -3.77 -1.29
C THR A 205 15.55 -2.49 -0.94
N LEU A 206 14.70 -2.55 0.09
CA LEU A 206 13.90 -1.41 0.54
C LEU A 206 14.77 -0.27 1.06
N ARG A 207 15.79 -0.54 1.88
CA ARG A 207 16.72 0.49 2.37
C ARG A 207 17.43 1.20 1.21
N GLN A 208 17.94 0.43 0.25
CA GLN A 208 18.62 1.00 -0.91
C GLN A 208 17.69 1.84 -1.78
N VAL A 209 16.45 1.40 -1.96
CA VAL A 209 15.45 2.15 -2.72
C VAL A 209 15.04 3.43 -1.97
N LEU A 210 14.88 3.36 -0.66
CA LEU A 210 14.53 4.51 0.19
C LEU A 210 15.65 5.56 0.19
N ASP A 211 16.91 5.16 0.35
CA ASP A 211 18.07 6.07 0.37
C ASP A 211 18.24 6.85 -0.94
N ASN A 212 17.80 6.27 -2.06
CA ASN A 212 17.89 6.88 -3.39
C ASN A 212 16.63 7.62 -3.84
N ALA A 213 15.54 7.54 -3.06
CA ALA A 213 14.28 8.13 -3.46
C ALA A 213 14.39 9.67 -3.46
N ALA A 214 13.66 10.34 -4.35
CA ALA A 214 13.49 11.79 -4.26
C ALA A 214 12.28 12.11 -3.35
N PRO A 215 12.20 13.32 -2.76
CA PRO A 215 10.97 13.76 -2.08
C PRO A 215 9.74 13.66 -3.00
N GLY A 216 8.64 13.12 -2.49
CA GLY A 216 7.40 12.82 -3.22
C GLY A 216 7.39 11.46 -3.92
N THR A 217 8.44 10.64 -3.82
CA THR A 217 8.50 9.33 -4.51
C THR A 217 7.51 8.33 -3.89
N VAL A 218 6.83 7.57 -4.75
CA VAL A 218 6.10 6.37 -4.37
C VAL A 218 7.00 5.15 -4.56
N ILE A 219 7.19 4.37 -3.51
CA ILE A 219 7.98 3.14 -3.48
C ILE A 219 7.01 1.96 -3.48
N GLY A 220 7.19 1.05 -4.44
CA GLY A 220 6.40 -0.16 -4.56
C GLY A 220 7.26 -1.42 -4.54
N PHE A 221 6.61 -2.58 -4.46
CA PHE A 221 7.24 -3.89 -4.35
C PHE A 221 6.88 -4.75 -5.55
N ALA A 222 7.84 -5.53 -6.05
CA ALA A 222 7.53 -6.59 -7.00
C ALA A 222 6.55 -7.60 -6.39
N SER A 223 5.66 -8.15 -7.22
CA SER A 223 4.54 -9.00 -6.79
C SER A 223 4.92 -10.29 -6.06
N ASP A 224 6.17 -10.73 -6.18
CA ASP A 224 6.73 -11.88 -5.46
C ASP A 224 7.40 -11.52 -4.12
N ILE A 225 7.53 -10.23 -3.80
CA ILE A 225 8.03 -9.75 -2.52
C ILE A 225 6.89 -9.74 -1.51
N THR A 226 6.85 -10.77 -0.66
CA THR A 226 5.82 -10.91 0.39
C THR A 226 6.34 -10.56 1.78
N THR A 227 7.64 -10.76 2.01
CA THR A 227 8.31 -10.48 3.28
C THR A 227 9.67 -9.85 3.00
N ILE A 228 10.06 -8.88 3.81
CA ILE A 228 11.40 -8.29 3.83
C ILE A 228 11.95 -8.43 5.24
N GLU A 229 13.04 -9.17 5.35
CA GLU A 229 13.76 -9.33 6.61
C GLU A 229 14.69 -8.13 6.81
N LEU A 230 14.27 -7.17 7.63
CA LEU A 230 15.06 -6.02 8.02
C LEU A 230 15.91 -6.39 9.24
N THR A 231 17.07 -6.98 9.03
CA THR A 231 18.00 -7.30 10.13
C THR A 231 19.22 -6.39 10.13
N GLY A 232 19.97 -6.33 11.24
CA GLY A 232 21.29 -5.69 11.26
C GLY A 232 21.33 -4.22 11.65
N VAL A 233 20.45 -3.75 12.53
CA VAL A 233 20.65 -2.45 13.19
C VAL A 233 20.71 -2.66 14.71
N GLY A 234 21.70 -2.06 15.36
CA GLY A 234 21.85 -2.07 16.82
C GLY A 234 22.15 -0.68 17.35
N PHE A 235 22.01 -0.49 18.67
CA PHE A 235 22.30 0.77 19.36
C PHE A 235 23.81 1.11 19.43
N HIS A 236 24.66 0.44 18.64
CA HIS A 236 26.09 0.69 18.67
C HIS A 236 26.38 2.06 18.05
N ARG A 237 26.88 2.96 18.89
CA ARG A 237 27.31 4.31 18.55
C ARG A 237 28.78 4.24 18.08
N PRO A 238 29.12 4.37 16.79
CA PRO A 238 30.46 4.80 16.45
C PRO A 238 30.67 6.18 17.08
N LEU A 239 31.82 6.41 17.72
CA LEU A 239 32.16 7.71 18.32
C LEU A 239 32.05 8.83 17.25
N GLY A 240 30.92 9.55 17.23
CA GLY A 240 30.66 10.67 16.33
C GLY A 240 29.68 10.41 15.16
N GLY A 241 29.08 9.22 15.03
CA GLY A 241 28.06 8.91 14.01
C GLY A 241 26.62 9.26 14.44
N PRO A 242 25.68 9.45 13.48
CA PRO A 242 24.25 9.56 13.79
C PRO A 242 23.71 8.23 14.36
N ASN A 243 22.71 8.29 15.24
CA ASN A 243 22.07 7.09 15.78
C ASN A 243 21.35 6.33 14.65
N ALA A 244 21.75 5.08 14.37
CA ALA A 244 20.96 4.15 13.58
C ALA A 244 20.07 3.31 14.52
N ASP A 245 19.05 3.95 15.10
CA ASP A 245 18.18 3.33 16.12
C ASP A 245 16.92 2.67 15.54
N ALA A 246 16.82 2.59 14.20
CA ALA A 246 15.69 1.99 13.50
C ALA A 246 16.11 1.20 12.26
N HIS A 247 15.37 0.13 11.96
CA HIS A 247 15.52 -0.69 10.76
C HIS A 247 15.27 0.13 9.49
N LEU A 248 14.30 1.05 9.53
CA LEU A 248 13.96 1.97 8.47
C LEU A 248 13.93 3.41 8.98
N ILE A 249 14.79 4.26 8.42
CA ILE A 249 14.82 5.70 8.71
C ILE A 249 14.18 6.45 7.55
N VAL A 250 12.98 6.96 7.76
CA VAL A 250 12.26 7.77 6.78
C VAL A 250 12.62 9.25 6.99
N ALA A 251 13.62 9.69 6.25
CA ALA A 251 14.20 11.03 6.33
C ALA A 251 13.74 11.99 5.22
N GLN A 252 12.81 11.55 4.37
CA GLN A 252 12.35 12.26 3.18
C GLN A 252 10.88 11.97 2.90
N ASP A 253 10.23 12.88 2.19
CA ASP A 253 8.81 12.74 1.86
C ASP A 253 8.62 11.57 0.88
N VAL A 254 7.97 10.50 1.29
CA VAL A 254 7.77 9.30 0.47
C VAL A 254 6.45 8.62 0.78
N THR A 255 5.96 7.84 -0.17
CA THR A 255 4.92 6.83 0.06
C THR A 255 5.53 5.45 -0.10
N ILE A 256 5.44 4.58 0.91
CA ILE A 256 5.85 3.17 0.81
C ILE A 256 4.57 2.34 0.78
N SER A 257 4.35 1.68 -0.34
CA SER A 257 3.03 1.14 -0.68
C SER A 257 3.13 -0.31 -1.13
N GLY A 258 2.64 -1.24 -0.31
CA GLY A 258 2.52 -2.66 -0.65
C GLY A 258 1.38 -2.95 -1.64
N PRO A 259 1.35 -4.15 -2.25
CA PRO A 259 0.21 -4.62 -3.02
C PRO A 259 -0.97 -4.91 -2.10
N ALA A 260 -2.16 -5.15 -2.65
CA ALA A 260 -3.36 -5.42 -1.85
C ALA A 260 -3.20 -6.62 -0.88
N GLY A 261 -2.33 -7.59 -1.20
CA GLY A 261 -1.99 -8.72 -0.31
C GLY A 261 -1.07 -8.37 0.86
N GLY A 262 -0.54 -7.15 0.88
CA GLY A 262 0.40 -6.65 1.88
C GLY A 262 1.84 -7.13 1.68
N VAL A 263 2.80 -6.39 2.25
CA VAL A 263 4.18 -6.86 2.45
C VAL A 263 4.49 -6.86 3.95
N VAL A 264 5.07 -7.95 4.46
CA VAL A 264 5.56 -8.03 5.83
C VAL A 264 6.97 -7.44 5.90
N LEU A 265 7.14 -6.35 6.64
CA LEU A 265 8.44 -5.87 7.07
C LEU A 265 8.72 -6.46 8.45
N GLN A 266 9.72 -7.34 8.51
CA GLN A 266 10.05 -8.09 9.71
C GLN A 266 11.41 -7.64 10.26
N GLY A 267 11.39 -7.05 11.46
CA GLY A 267 12.58 -6.68 12.20
C GLY A 267 13.24 -7.90 12.82
N GLY A 268 14.57 -7.90 12.84
CA GLY A 268 15.33 -8.91 13.55
C GLY A 268 16.65 -8.38 14.10
N SER A 269 17.02 -8.86 15.28
CA SER A 269 18.33 -8.62 15.87
C SER A 269 19.39 -9.44 15.12
N ASN A 270 20.51 -8.81 14.75
CA ASN A 270 21.65 -9.51 14.17
C ASN A 270 22.91 -9.19 14.98
N GLN A 271 23.08 -9.91 16.09
CA GLN A 271 24.33 -9.82 16.86
C GLN A 271 25.44 -10.54 16.09
N PRO A 272 26.56 -9.85 15.76
CA PRO A 272 27.67 -10.46 15.05
C PRO A 272 28.26 -11.66 15.80
N ALA A 273 28.68 -12.67 15.05
CA ALA A 273 29.32 -13.85 15.62
C ALA A 273 30.60 -13.47 16.36
N GLY A 274 30.69 -13.82 17.65
CA GLY A 274 31.84 -13.51 18.51
C GLY A 274 31.73 -12.19 19.28
N ASP A 275 30.68 -11.41 19.05
CA ASP A 275 30.34 -10.28 19.89
C ASP A 275 29.89 -10.77 21.29
N THR A 276 30.42 -10.14 22.34
CA THR A 276 30.16 -10.52 23.76
C THR A 276 29.34 -9.48 24.51
N SER A 277 28.90 -8.42 23.83
CA SER A 277 27.95 -7.44 24.37
C SER A 277 26.61 -8.10 24.66
N ASP A 278 25.82 -7.46 25.51
CA ASP A 278 24.49 -7.95 25.81
C ASP A 278 23.64 -7.96 24.52
N PRO A 279 22.93 -9.06 24.20
CA PRO A 279 22.09 -9.16 23.01
C PRO A 279 21.06 -8.03 22.86
N LEU A 280 20.64 -7.42 23.97
CA LEU A 280 19.75 -6.26 24.00
C LEU A 280 20.32 -5.02 23.28
N THR A 281 21.63 -4.96 23.03
CA THR A 281 22.26 -3.87 22.26
C THR A 281 21.98 -3.94 20.76
N TRP A 282 21.55 -5.11 20.25
CA TRP A 282 21.28 -5.38 18.84
C TRP A 282 19.78 -5.34 18.50
N ARG A 283 18.99 -4.88 19.45
CA ARG A 283 17.55 -4.68 19.36
C ARG A 283 17.26 -3.26 18.87
N SER A 284 16.33 -3.12 17.93
CA SER A 284 16.06 -1.87 17.21
C SER A 284 14.58 -1.67 16.94
N ARG A 285 14.22 -0.42 16.68
CA ARG A 285 12.90 -0.03 16.22
C ARG A 285 12.68 -0.42 14.75
N MET A 286 11.44 -0.66 14.32
CA MET A 286 11.12 -0.86 12.90
C MET A 286 11.24 0.42 12.08
N VAL A 287 10.48 1.46 12.39
CA VAL A 287 10.39 2.67 11.58
C VAL A 287 10.60 3.93 12.42
N TYR A 288 11.50 4.81 11.97
CA TYR A 288 11.64 6.17 12.49
C TYR A 288 11.29 7.18 11.40
N VAL A 289 10.35 8.10 11.68
CA VAL A 289 10.00 9.22 10.80
C VAL A 289 10.59 10.51 11.36
N ALA A 290 11.47 11.14 10.58
CA ALA A 290 12.20 12.33 11.01
C ALA A 290 11.29 13.58 11.13
N PRO A 291 11.64 14.55 11.99
CA PRO A 291 10.95 15.83 12.05
C PRO A 291 10.94 16.55 10.70
N GLY A 292 9.80 17.12 10.32
CA GLY A 292 9.63 17.86 9.06
C GLY A 292 9.38 16.99 7.82
N VAL A 293 9.40 15.66 7.95
CA VAL A 293 9.10 14.71 6.87
C VAL A 293 7.59 14.43 6.81
N THR A 294 7.05 14.31 5.60
CA THR A 294 5.69 13.81 5.33
C THR A 294 5.75 12.46 4.64
N ALA A 295 5.36 11.39 5.34
CA ALA A 295 5.42 10.04 4.83
C ALA A 295 4.04 9.35 4.83
N THR A 296 3.86 8.42 3.90
CA THR A 296 2.72 7.49 3.90
C THR A 296 3.24 6.06 3.90
N LEU A 297 2.68 5.23 4.76
CA LEU A 297 2.85 3.78 4.74
C LEU A 297 1.48 3.17 4.43
N GLU A 298 1.42 2.28 3.44
CA GLU A 298 0.17 1.59 3.13
C GLU A 298 0.33 0.15 2.68
N ASN A 299 -0.64 -0.71 3.05
CA ASN A 299 -0.65 -2.14 2.74
C ASN A 299 0.61 -2.85 3.23
N LEU A 300 1.00 -2.64 4.49
CA LEU A 300 2.19 -3.26 5.08
C LEU A 300 1.83 -3.94 6.40
N THR A 301 2.58 -4.97 6.76
CA THR A 301 2.64 -5.49 8.12
C THR A 301 3.99 -5.12 8.72
N LEU A 302 4.01 -4.43 9.87
CA LEU A 302 5.23 -4.07 10.60
C LEU A 302 5.32 -4.91 11.87
N THR A 303 6.33 -5.77 11.94
CA THR A 303 6.54 -6.68 13.07
C THR A 303 8.01 -6.86 13.42
N GLY A 304 8.30 -7.39 14.60
CA GLY A 304 9.66 -7.74 15.02
C GLY A 304 10.48 -6.55 15.54
N GLY A 305 9.89 -5.36 15.66
CA GLY A 305 10.52 -4.26 16.37
C GLY A 305 10.61 -4.58 17.85
N ASP A 306 11.82 -4.77 18.36
CA ASP A 306 12.08 -4.97 19.78
C ASP A 306 13.15 -3.95 20.15
N PHE A 307 12.78 -2.92 20.91
CA PHE A 307 13.68 -1.80 21.18
C PHE A 307 13.75 -1.47 22.67
N ILE A 308 14.98 -1.35 23.15
CA ILE A 308 15.26 -1.07 24.55
C ILE A 308 14.91 0.35 24.99
N VAL A 309 14.40 1.21 24.10
CA VAL A 309 13.91 2.56 24.42
C VAL A 309 12.41 2.64 24.13
N SER A 310 11.98 3.53 23.22
CA SER A 310 10.57 3.83 22.94
C SER A 310 10.25 3.75 21.45
N GLY A 311 8.99 3.48 21.14
CA GLY A 311 8.47 3.42 19.77
C GLY A 311 9.05 2.26 19.00
N ALA A 312 8.89 1.01 19.46
CA ALA A 312 9.59 -0.12 18.86
C ALA A 312 9.06 -0.50 17.47
N GLY A 313 7.75 -0.39 17.23
CA GLY A 313 7.23 -0.44 15.86
C GLY A 313 7.54 0.87 15.14
N ILE A 314 6.83 1.95 15.50
CA ILE A 314 6.98 3.26 14.85
C ILE A 314 7.35 4.32 15.89
N MET A 315 8.32 5.16 15.55
CA MET A 315 8.55 6.46 16.18
C MET A 315 8.28 7.54 15.15
N ASN A 316 7.21 8.30 15.34
CA ASN A 316 6.85 9.41 14.48
C ASN A 316 7.17 10.76 15.12
N ARG A 317 8.09 11.51 14.50
CA ARG A 317 8.36 12.91 14.86
C ARG A 317 8.02 13.88 13.71
N GLY A 318 7.55 13.36 12.57
CA GLY A 318 7.13 14.12 11.40
C GLY A 318 5.60 14.10 11.21
N THR A 319 5.16 14.07 9.96
CA THR A 319 3.76 13.83 9.56
C THR A 319 3.67 12.46 8.90
N LEU A 320 2.97 11.52 9.54
CA LEU A 320 2.85 10.15 9.06
C LEU A 320 1.38 9.81 8.79
N THR A 321 1.10 9.27 7.61
CA THR A 321 -0.16 8.61 7.29
C THR A 321 0.06 7.11 7.24
N VAL A 322 -0.79 6.37 7.93
CA VAL A 322 -0.81 4.91 7.99
C VAL A 322 -2.17 4.44 7.46
N ASN A 323 -2.16 3.67 6.38
CA ASN A 323 -3.38 3.23 5.71
C ASN A 323 -3.36 1.71 5.44
N ASN A 324 -4.34 0.96 5.93
CA ASN A 324 -4.37 -0.49 5.77
C ASN A 324 -3.05 -1.17 6.20
N LEU A 325 -2.55 -0.77 7.38
CA LEU A 325 -1.38 -1.40 8.01
C LEU A 325 -1.77 -2.36 9.11
N VAL A 326 -0.91 -3.34 9.34
CA VAL A 326 -0.92 -4.17 10.54
C VAL A 326 0.37 -3.91 11.31
N ILE A 327 0.31 -3.26 12.47
CA ILE A 327 1.44 -3.04 13.36
C ILE A 327 1.32 -4.05 14.49
N THR A 328 2.16 -5.09 14.48
CA THR A 328 1.99 -6.26 15.35
C THR A 328 3.26 -6.76 15.99
N GLY A 329 3.16 -7.29 17.22
CA GLY A 329 4.27 -8.00 17.86
C GLY A 329 5.50 -7.14 18.12
N ASN A 330 5.34 -5.82 18.22
CA ASN A 330 6.44 -4.90 18.51
C ASN A 330 6.53 -4.63 20.01
N ARG A 331 7.75 -4.57 20.54
CA ARG A 331 8.01 -4.44 21.97
C ARG A 331 8.99 -3.31 22.29
N ALA A 332 8.53 -2.31 23.02
CA ALA A 332 9.38 -1.27 23.60
C ALA A 332 9.60 -1.55 25.10
N PHE A 333 10.78 -1.26 25.60
CA PHE A 333 11.05 -1.39 27.04
C PHE A 333 10.45 -0.24 27.85
N SER A 334 10.40 0.95 27.25
CA SER A 334 9.84 2.14 27.89
C SER A 334 8.43 2.43 27.41
N ASP A 335 8.24 2.97 26.21
CA ASP A 335 6.93 3.49 25.80
C ASP A 335 6.63 3.24 24.33
N GLY A 336 5.36 3.05 23.99
CA GLY A 336 4.95 2.90 22.59
C GLY A 336 5.47 1.60 22.01
N GLY A 337 4.94 0.46 22.45
CA GLY A 337 5.33 -0.84 21.89
C GLY A 337 5.11 -0.87 20.39
N GLY A 338 3.88 -0.58 19.98
CA GLY A 338 3.52 -0.44 18.57
C GLY A 338 3.95 0.91 18.01
N VAL A 339 3.48 2.01 18.60
CA VAL A 339 3.68 3.36 18.07
C VAL A 339 3.99 4.36 19.18
N ARG A 340 4.95 5.23 18.92
CA ARG A 340 5.15 6.48 19.63
C ARG A 340 5.00 7.66 18.69
N ASN A 341 4.05 8.54 19.00
CA ASN A 341 3.79 9.76 18.25
C ASN A 341 4.23 11.00 19.04
N GLU A 342 5.12 11.78 18.46
CA GLU A 342 5.52 13.12 18.89
C GLU A 342 5.23 14.18 17.80
N GLY A 343 4.76 13.74 16.63
CA GLY A 343 4.38 14.59 15.50
C GLY A 343 2.90 14.50 15.17
N SER A 344 2.57 14.53 13.88
CA SER A 344 1.21 14.32 13.37
C SER A 344 1.09 12.91 12.81
N LEU A 345 0.12 12.13 13.29
CA LEU A 345 -0.12 10.76 12.86
C LEU A 345 -1.60 10.57 12.52
N THR A 346 -1.87 10.13 11.29
CA THR A 346 -3.19 9.67 10.86
C THR A 346 -3.14 8.16 10.60
N ILE A 347 -4.05 7.41 11.24
CA ILE A 347 -4.19 5.97 11.09
C ILE A 347 -5.60 5.70 10.54
N THR A 348 -5.68 5.00 9.42
CA THR A 348 -6.95 4.66 8.75
C THR A 348 -6.97 3.19 8.36
N ASP A 349 -8.11 2.54 8.55
CA ASP A 349 -8.36 1.15 8.13
C ASP A 349 -7.26 0.16 8.58
N SER A 350 -6.66 0.40 9.75
CA SER A 350 -5.45 -0.30 10.20
C SER A 350 -5.65 -1.06 11.51
N GLN A 351 -4.69 -1.93 11.83
CA GLN A 351 -4.69 -2.78 13.01
C GLN A 351 -3.40 -2.57 13.81
N ILE A 352 -3.51 -2.18 15.08
CA ILE A 352 -2.39 -2.08 16.03
C ILE A 352 -2.62 -3.17 17.07
N ILE A 353 -1.96 -4.30 16.91
CA ILE A 353 -2.31 -5.53 17.62
C ILE A 353 -1.12 -6.18 18.32
N ASP A 354 -1.34 -6.76 19.50
CA ASP A 354 -0.32 -7.56 20.21
C ASP A 354 1.04 -6.87 20.37
N ASN A 355 1.05 -5.55 20.58
CA ASN A 355 2.27 -4.79 20.87
C ASN A 355 2.46 -4.57 22.38
N GLY A 356 3.71 -4.44 22.81
CA GLY A 356 4.08 -4.41 24.22
C GLY A 356 4.96 -3.22 24.61
N ALA A 357 4.61 -2.52 25.69
CA ALA A 357 5.50 -1.58 26.37
C ALA A 357 5.87 -2.15 27.75
N TYR A 358 6.92 -2.96 27.82
CA TYR A 358 7.36 -3.60 29.06
C TYR A 358 8.81 -4.07 29.02
N THR A 359 9.48 -4.00 30.17
CA THR A 359 10.79 -4.62 30.42
C THR A 359 10.62 -5.89 31.24
N ALA A 360 11.19 -7.02 30.82
CA ALA A 360 11.10 -8.27 31.57
C ALA A 360 11.98 -8.22 32.82
N ASP A 361 11.65 -9.02 33.84
CA ASP A 361 12.34 -8.97 35.14
C ASP A 361 13.84 -9.25 35.05
N ASP A 362 14.25 -10.16 34.17
CA ASP A 362 15.65 -10.54 33.94
C ASP A 362 16.40 -9.57 33.00
N GLU A 363 15.69 -8.61 32.41
CA GLU A 363 16.25 -7.59 31.52
C GLU A 363 16.60 -6.29 32.27
N VAL A 364 16.01 -6.04 33.44
CA VAL A 364 16.10 -4.72 34.08
C VAL A 364 17.51 -4.35 34.50
N GLY A 365 18.26 -5.28 35.10
CA GLY A 365 19.66 -5.03 35.47
C GLY A 365 20.55 -4.75 34.25
N LYS A 366 20.30 -5.45 33.14
CA LYS A 366 21.06 -5.34 31.89
C LYS A 366 20.83 -4.00 31.20
N VAL A 367 19.61 -3.48 31.25
CA VAL A 367 19.26 -2.17 30.68
C VAL A 367 20.08 -1.05 31.30
N TRP A 368 20.26 -1.05 32.63
CA TRP A 368 21.07 -0.05 33.32
C TRP A 368 22.55 -0.15 32.96
N ASP A 369 23.07 -1.37 32.77
CA ASP A 369 24.45 -1.58 32.35
C ASP A 369 24.68 -1.15 30.88
N ILE A 370 23.75 -1.48 29.97
CA ILE A 370 23.81 -1.08 28.56
C ILE A 370 23.70 0.45 28.40
N ARG A 371 22.78 1.08 29.14
CA ARG A 371 22.59 2.54 29.13
C ARG A 371 23.69 3.28 29.90
N GLY A 372 24.32 2.64 30.88
CA GLY A 372 25.32 3.21 31.79
C GLY A 372 26.79 2.99 31.42
N ALA A 373 27.10 2.05 30.53
CA ALA A 373 28.49 1.77 30.10
C ALA A 373 29.14 2.87 29.23
N LEU A 374 28.37 3.87 28.77
CA LEU A 374 28.89 5.11 28.17
C LEU A 374 29.24 6.13 29.27
N ALA A 375 30.27 5.83 30.05
CA ALA A 375 30.72 6.65 31.16
C ALA A 375 31.17 8.05 30.72
N THR A 376 30.27 9.03 30.80
CA THR A 376 30.58 10.38 31.32
C THR A 376 29.35 11.11 31.89
N ASN A 377 28.11 10.65 31.66
CA ASN A 377 26.97 11.13 32.45
C ASN A 377 25.73 10.23 32.27
N PRO A 378 25.54 9.19 33.11
CA PRO A 378 24.30 8.37 33.07
C PRO A 378 23.04 9.19 33.38
N GLU A 379 23.17 10.40 33.98
CA GLU A 379 22.05 11.32 34.19
C GLU A 379 21.77 12.25 32.99
N ALA A 380 22.70 12.42 32.02
CA ALA A 380 22.45 13.26 30.84
C ALA A 380 21.65 12.57 29.72
N PHE A 381 21.52 11.23 29.76
CA PHE A 381 20.61 10.51 28.87
C PHE A 381 19.20 10.36 29.47
N LEU A 382 19.00 10.89 30.68
CA LEU A 382 17.78 10.84 31.47
C LEU A 382 17.17 12.24 31.69
N ASP A 383 17.12 13.08 30.66
CA ASP A 383 16.18 14.22 30.64
C ASP A 383 14.75 13.75 30.28
N TYR A 384 14.32 12.65 30.90
CA TYR A 384 12.95 12.16 30.99
C TYR A 384 12.84 11.52 32.38
N GLY A 385 12.32 12.29 33.34
CA GLY A 385 12.34 12.00 34.77
C GLY A 385 11.46 10.86 35.28
N ASP A 386 11.23 9.82 34.48
CA ASP A 386 10.42 8.66 34.86
C ASP A 386 11.21 7.37 34.59
N ASP A 387 11.14 6.41 35.52
CA ASP A 387 11.60 5.04 35.29
C ASP A 387 11.04 4.50 33.95
N PRO A 388 11.65 3.49 33.29
CA PRO A 388 11.01 2.81 32.16
C PRO A 388 9.72 2.15 32.64
N MET A 389 8.61 2.89 32.59
CA MET A 389 7.36 2.52 33.24
C MET A 389 6.54 1.58 32.36
N GLY A 390 6.79 1.49 31.05
CA GLY A 390 6.01 0.63 30.16
C GLY A 390 4.63 1.24 29.87
N ILE A 391 4.56 2.40 29.21
CA ILE A 391 3.30 3.08 28.91
C ILE A 391 2.96 3.09 27.42
N GLY A 392 1.67 3.02 27.08
CA GLY A 392 1.22 2.97 25.68
C GLY A 392 1.67 1.68 25.00
N GLY A 393 1.07 0.55 25.39
CA GLY A 393 1.44 -0.77 24.83
C GLY A 393 1.27 -0.80 23.32
N GLY A 394 0.09 -0.40 22.85
CA GLY A 394 -0.18 -0.19 21.44
C GLY A 394 0.38 1.14 20.97
N ILE A 395 -0.16 2.25 21.49
CA ILE A 395 0.16 3.60 21.05
C ILE A 395 0.42 4.51 22.25
N ILE A 396 1.47 5.33 22.17
CA ILE A 396 1.62 6.52 22.99
C ILE A 396 1.58 7.79 22.12
N ASN A 397 0.68 8.71 22.45
CA ASN A 397 0.63 10.05 21.89
C ASN A 397 1.19 11.03 22.93
N ARG A 398 2.41 11.51 22.70
CA ARG A 398 3.14 12.38 23.64
C ARG A 398 2.62 13.83 23.61
N PRO A 399 2.98 14.66 24.60
CA PRO A 399 2.65 16.08 24.59
C PRO A 399 3.05 16.77 23.27
N GLY A 400 2.11 17.52 22.69
CA GLY A 400 2.28 18.17 21.37
C GLY A 400 2.00 17.25 20.17
N GLY A 401 1.86 15.95 20.37
CA GLY A 401 1.46 15.00 19.34
C GLY A 401 -0.02 15.14 18.96
N VAL A 402 -0.30 15.01 17.67
CA VAL A 402 -1.66 14.96 17.11
C VAL A 402 -1.87 13.58 16.51
N LEU A 403 -2.87 12.86 17.00
CA LEU A 403 -3.21 11.52 16.58
C LEU A 403 -4.67 11.47 16.12
N THR A 404 -4.89 11.05 14.89
CA THR A 404 -6.23 10.72 14.37
C THR A 404 -6.27 9.24 14.01
N ILE A 405 -7.26 8.52 14.53
CA ILE A 405 -7.50 7.10 14.25
C ILE A 405 -8.91 6.95 13.70
N THR A 406 -9.05 6.32 12.53
CA THR A 406 -10.34 6.14 11.86
C THR A 406 -10.51 4.70 11.41
N ASN A 407 -11.68 4.10 11.65
CA ASN A 407 -12.06 2.76 11.17
C ASN A 407 -10.99 1.69 11.43
N SER A 408 -10.34 1.76 12.58
CA SER A 408 -9.17 0.94 12.90
C SER A 408 -9.41 0.10 14.16
N VAL A 409 -8.50 -0.82 14.43
CA VAL A 409 -8.53 -1.68 15.62
C VAL A 409 -7.24 -1.49 16.41
N VAL A 410 -7.36 -1.29 17.72
CA VAL A 410 -6.26 -1.32 18.69
C VAL A 410 -6.54 -2.44 19.68
N SER A 411 -5.90 -3.60 19.53
CA SER A 411 -6.28 -4.77 20.32
C SER A 411 -5.15 -5.64 20.85
N GLY A 412 -5.35 -6.32 21.97
CA GLY A 412 -4.37 -7.27 22.51
C GLY A 412 -3.05 -6.62 22.94
N ASN A 413 -2.97 -5.29 23.00
CA ASN A 413 -1.75 -4.60 23.35
C ASN A 413 -1.55 -4.58 24.88
N HIS A 414 -0.29 -4.57 25.30
CA HIS A 414 0.09 -4.70 26.70
C HIS A 414 1.02 -3.57 27.14
N ALA A 415 0.63 -2.83 28.17
CA ALA A 415 1.48 -1.87 28.85
C ALA A 415 1.82 -2.39 30.26
N TYR A 416 3.06 -2.17 30.68
CA TYR A 416 3.44 -2.48 32.04
C TYR A 416 2.84 -1.51 33.08
N HIS A 417 2.48 -0.28 32.71
CA HIS A 417 1.94 0.70 33.65
C HIS A 417 0.62 1.32 33.22
N SER A 418 0.49 1.92 32.04
CA SER A 418 -0.74 2.63 31.68
C SER A 418 -0.96 2.71 30.18
N GLY A 419 -2.23 2.78 29.78
CA GLY A 419 -2.63 2.81 28.38
C GLY A 419 -2.22 1.53 27.68
N GLY A 420 -2.82 0.39 28.05
CA GLY A 420 -2.52 -0.89 27.41
C GLY A 420 -2.68 -0.79 25.89
N GLY A 421 -3.83 -0.27 25.46
CA GLY A 421 -4.08 0.10 24.06
C GLY A 421 -3.44 1.44 23.71
N ILE A 422 -3.93 2.51 24.33
CA ILE A 422 -3.56 3.89 24.00
C ILE A 422 -3.24 4.69 25.26
N TYR A 423 -2.10 5.36 25.27
CA TYR A 423 -1.76 6.38 26.24
C TYR A 423 -1.73 7.75 25.55
N ASN A 424 -2.59 8.69 25.95
CA ASN A 424 -2.73 9.99 25.30
C ASN A 424 -2.43 11.16 26.24
N ASP A 425 -1.29 11.82 26.01
CA ASP A 425 -0.92 13.11 26.60
C ASP A 425 -0.91 14.24 25.54
N GLY A 426 -1.37 13.95 24.32
CA GLY A 426 -1.51 14.91 23.22
C GLY A 426 -2.97 15.16 22.85
N THR A 427 -3.22 15.41 21.56
CA THR A 427 -4.57 15.45 21.00
C THR A 427 -4.88 14.14 20.28
N LEU A 428 -5.92 13.44 20.70
CA LEU A 428 -6.41 12.20 20.10
C LEU A 428 -7.84 12.39 19.60
N THR A 429 -8.04 12.14 18.30
CA THR A 429 -9.36 11.99 17.69
C THR A 429 -9.52 10.54 17.22
N ALA A 430 -10.51 9.82 17.74
CA ALA A 430 -10.82 8.45 17.34
C ALA A 430 -12.23 8.40 16.74
N VAL A 431 -12.38 7.80 15.55
CA VAL A 431 -13.66 7.70 14.85
C VAL A 431 -13.89 6.27 14.37
N GLY A 432 -15.00 5.66 14.78
CA GLY A 432 -15.37 4.30 14.37
C GLY A 432 -14.27 3.26 14.64
N THR A 433 -13.53 3.44 15.74
CA THR A 433 -12.35 2.64 16.09
C THR A 433 -12.68 1.73 17.26
N ASP A 434 -12.16 0.50 17.24
CA ASP A 434 -12.35 -0.46 18.31
C ASP A 434 -11.06 -0.60 19.15
N VAL A 435 -11.16 -0.36 20.46
CA VAL A 435 -10.07 -0.52 21.42
C VAL A 435 -10.41 -1.70 22.32
N THR A 436 -9.83 -2.88 22.02
CA THR A 436 -10.34 -4.14 22.58
C THR A 436 -9.28 -5.08 23.16
N GLY A 437 -9.55 -5.73 24.29
CA GLY A 437 -8.64 -6.77 24.81
C GLY A 437 -7.24 -6.27 25.21
N ASN A 438 -7.08 -4.96 25.47
CA ASN A 438 -5.78 -4.40 25.84
C ASN A 438 -5.59 -4.44 27.36
N SER A 439 -4.34 -4.53 27.82
CA SER A 439 -4.02 -4.70 29.24
C SER A 439 -2.96 -3.74 29.76
N ALA A 440 -3.14 -3.25 30.98
CA ALA A 440 -2.16 -2.48 31.74
C ALA A 440 -1.89 -3.12 33.10
N ASP A 441 -0.74 -3.77 33.29
CA ASP A 441 -0.46 -4.62 34.46
C ASP A 441 0.82 -4.27 35.25
N PHE A 442 0.78 -3.18 36.02
CA PHE A 442 1.87 -2.82 36.92
C PHE A 442 1.87 -3.67 38.20
N THR A 443 2.62 -4.78 38.17
CA THR A 443 2.76 -5.69 39.33
C THR A 443 4.14 -5.67 40.00
N ARG A 444 5.16 -5.03 39.41
CA ARG A 444 6.58 -5.18 39.82
C ARG A 444 6.96 -4.59 41.16
N TYR A 445 6.34 -3.48 41.54
CA TYR A 445 6.82 -2.72 42.68
C TYR A 445 5.75 -2.69 43.77
N ALA A 446 6.12 -3.15 44.96
CA ALA A 446 5.33 -3.01 46.19
C ALA A 446 5.22 -1.54 46.69
N ILE A 447 5.35 -0.57 45.78
CA ILE A 447 5.09 0.85 46.00
C ILE A 447 3.75 1.18 45.33
N PRO A 448 2.95 2.10 45.89
CA PRO A 448 1.62 2.43 45.36
C PRO A 448 1.76 3.33 44.12
N ARG A 449 2.25 2.78 43.01
CA ARG A 449 2.07 3.40 41.68
C ARG A 449 0.89 2.71 41.01
N TRP A 450 -0.01 3.53 40.46
CA TRP A 450 -1.32 3.09 40.01
C TRP A 450 -1.28 2.83 38.50
N SER A 451 -1.75 1.68 38.04
CA SER A 451 -2.03 1.39 36.63
C SER A 451 -3.32 2.07 36.21
N TYR A 452 -3.30 2.68 35.03
CA TYR A 452 -4.37 3.51 34.50
C TYR A 452 -4.70 3.14 33.07
N GLY A 453 -5.97 2.93 32.75
CA GLY A 453 -6.40 2.82 31.36
C GLY A 453 -5.92 1.53 30.71
N GLY A 454 -6.60 0.40 30.95
CA GLY A 454 -6.31 -0.85 30.26
C GLY A 454 -6.46 -0.68 28.75
N GLY A 455 -7.58 -0.08 28.33
CA GLY A 455 -7.81 0.36 26.95
C GLY A 455 -7.11 1.67 26.67
N ILE A 456 -7.58 2.75 27.31
CA ILE A 456 -7.13 4.12 27.07
C ILE A 456 -6.80 4.82 28.39
N MET A 457 -5.63 5.43 28.47
CA MET A 457 -5.29 6.45 29.46
C MET A 457 -5.31 7.80 28.76
N ASN A 458 -6.15 8.73 29.22
CA ASN A 458 -6.22 10.09 28.68
C ASN A 458 -5.75 11.13 29.71
N GLY A 459 -4.58 11.72 29.47
CA GLY A 459 -3.98 12.84 30.19
C GLY A 459 -4.25 14.21 29.57
N ALA A 460 -4.75 14.27 28.34
CA ALA A 460 -4.94 15.51 27.60
C ALA A 460 -6.28 15.54 26.84
N VAL A 461 -6.29 15.73 25.52
CA VAL A 461 -7.54 15.89 24.74
C VAL A 461 -7.87 14.59 24.02
N LEU A 462 -9.08 14.07 24.27
CA LEU A 462 -9.68 12.92 23.61
C LEU A 462 -11.05 13.27 23.04
N ASP A 463 -11.23 13.12 21.74
CA ASP A 463 -12.53 13.13 21.05
C ASP A 463 -12.76 11.73 20.45
N PHE A 464 -13.74 10.98 20.94
CA PHE A 464 -14.04 9.62 20.48
C PHE A 464 -15.49 9.52 20.01
N THR A 465 -15.69 9.29 18.71
CA THR A 465 -17.01 9.13 18.09
C THR A 465 -17.17 7.79 17.39
N GLY A 466 -18.10 6.95 17.85
CA GLY A 466 -18.36 5.64 17.23
C GLY A 466 -17.27 4.60 17.51
N GLY A 467 -17.64 3.32 17.44
CA GLY A 467 -16.75 2.19 17.75
C GLY A 467 -16.94 1.65 19.17
N SER A 468 -15.94 0.97 19.71
CA SER A 468 -16.02 0.35 21.04
C SER A 468 -14.75 0.48 21.89
N ILE A 469 -14.93 0.42 23.21
CA ILE A 469 -13.88 0.18 24.21
C ILE A 469 -14.30 -1.06 24.99
N SER A 470 -13.77 -2.23 24.66
CA SER A 470 -14.25 -3.47 25.29
C SER A 470 -13.17 -4.45 25.73
N ASP A 471 -13.51 -5.26 26.73
CA ASP A 471 -12.65 -6.35 27.21
C ASP A 471 -11.23 -5.92 27.61
N ASN A 472 -11.04 -4.64 27.95
CA ASN A 472 -9.74 -4.14 28.36
C ASN A 472 -9.54 -4.29 29.87
N GLU A 473 -8.31 -4.54 30.29
CA GLU A 473 -7.97 -4.86 31.67
C GLU A 473 -6.93 -3.89 32.23
N SER A 474 -7.18 -3.34 33.42
CA SER A 474 -6.21 -2.57 34.18
C SER A 474 -5.96 -3.23 35.52
N ALA A 475 -4.72 -3.26 36.01
CA ALA A 475 -4.44 -3.81 37.34
C ALA A 475 -5.17 -3.06 38.45
N GLN A 476 -5.50 -1.77 38.27
CA GLN A 476 -5.97 -0.91 39.34
C GLN A 476 -7.09 0.05 38.91
N GLN A 477 -6.97 0.82 37.84
CA GLN A 477 -7.97 1.85 37.52
C GLN A 477 -8.26 2.01 36.02
N GLY A 478 -9.54 2.24 35.70
CA GLY A 478 -9.97 2.53 34.33
C GLY A 478 -9.69 1.37 33.40
N GLY A 479 -10.41 0.25 33.53
CA GLY A 479 -10.20 -0.92 32.67
C GLY A 479 -10.32 -0.54 31.19
N GLY A 480 -11.42 0.13 30.83
CA GLY A 480 -11.64 0.67 29.50
C GLY A 480 -10.93 2.01 29.30
N LEU A 481 -11.34 3.04 30.05
CA LEU A 481 -10.82 4.40 29.95
C LEU A 481 -10.48 4.96 31.33
N TRP A 482 -9.31 5.56 31.46
CA TRP A 482 -8.94 6.40 32.59
C TRP A 482 -8.79 7.85 32.14
N HIS A 483 -9.45 8.76 32.85
CA HIS A 483 -9.44 10.19 32.59
C HIS A 483 -8.67 10.95 33.69
N ALA A 484 -7.60 11.64 33.30
CA ALA A 484 -6.78 12.43 34.20
C ALA A 484 -7.47 13.72 34.65
N ALA A 485 -7.06 14.22 35.82
CA ALA A 485 -7.45 15.56 36.25
C ALA A 485 -6.95 16.62 35.23
N GLY A 486 -7.86 17.48 34.77
CA GLY A 486 -7.56 18.52 33.78
C GLY A 486 -7.53 18.06 32.32
N ALA A 487 -7.76 16.78 32.05
CA ALA A 487 -7.95 16.28 30.69
C ALA A 487 -9.31 16.73 30.13
N THR A 488 -9.45 16.73 28.81
CA THR A 488 -10.74 16.94 28.11
C THR A 488 -11.10 15.65 27.38
N THR A 489 -12.31 15.16 27.60
CA THR A 489 -12.79 13.93 26.96
C THR A 489 -14.22 14.12 26.48
N THR A 490 -14.42 13.88 25.19
CA THR A 490 -15.74 13.86 24.55
C THR A 490 -15.97 12.47 23.98
N LEU A 491 -17.06 11.83 24.38
CA LEU A 491 -17.42 10.47 23.96
C LEU A 491 -18.82 10.52 23.32
N SER A 492 -18.98 10.00 22.10
CA SER A 492 -20.27 9.98 21.41
C SER A 492 -20.48 8.71 20.58
N GLY A 493 -21.61 8.02 20.77
CA GLY A 493 -22.00 6.89 19.91
C GLY A 493 -21.09 5.65 19.97
N LEU A 494 -20.32 5.47 21.05
CA LEU A 494 -19.48 4.29 21.28
C LEU A 494 -20.10 3.32 22.29
N ILE A 495 -19.60 2.08 22.29
CA ILE A 495 -19.96 1.01 23.23
C ILE A 495 -18.81 0.80 24.21
N ILE A 496 -19.06 0.79 25.53
CA ILE A 496 -18.05 0.48 26.55
C ILE A 496 -18.48 -0.72 27.39
N GLU A 497 -17.88 -1.89 27.20
CA GLU A 497 -18.34 -3.14 27.83
C GLU A 497 -17.24 -4.15 28.15
N GLY A 498 -17.49 -5.08 29.07
CA GLY A 498 -16.54 -6.17 29.39
C GLY A 498 -15.19 -5.75 29.99
N ASN A 499 -14.99 -4.46 30.29
CA ASN A 499 -13.70 -3.97 30.77
C ASN A 499 -13.51 -4.21 32.28
N THR A 500 -12.29 -4.57 32.68
CA THR A 500 -11.97 -4.96 34.05
C THR A 500 -10.90 -4.07 34.68
N ALA A 501 -11.05 -3.77 35.98
CA ALA A 501 -10.01 -3.19 36.81
C ALA A 501 -9.79 -4.01 38.08
N GLY A 502 -8.54 -4.29 38.44
CA GLY A 502 -8.19 -5.04 39.66
C GLY A 502 -7.59 -6.41 39.36
N LEU A 503 -6.34 -6.63 39.78
CA LEU A 503 -5.64 -7.92 39.67
C LEU A 503 -5.25 -8.49 41.04
N GLY A 504 -5.30 -9.83 41.16
CA GLY A 504 -4.56 -10.57 42.19
C GLY A 504 -4.79 -10.17 43.66
N GLY A 505 -6.01 -9.79 44.05
CA GLY A 505 -6.33 -9.39 45.42
C GLY A 505 -6.13 -7.90 45.73
N GLN A 506 -5.78 -7.08 44.73
CA GLN A 506 -5.88 -5.62 44.80
C GLN A 506 -7.28 -5.16 44.35
N PRO A 507 -7.97 -4.30 45.12
CA PRO A 507 -9.21 -3.69 44.66
C PRO A 507 -8.94 -2.79 43.44
N GLY A 508 -9.67 -3.01 42.35
CA GLY A 508 -9.70 -2.07 41.22
C GLY A 508 -10.80 -1.01 41.35
N PHE A 509 -10.80 -0.02 40.48
CA PHE A 509 -11.83 1.03 40.39
C PHE A 509 -12.13 1.40 38.94
N GLY A 510 -13.41 1.49 38.58
CA GLY A 510 -13.84 1.89 37.23
C GLY A 510 -13.40 0.92 36.14
N GLY A 511 -14.05 -0.23 36.07
CA GLY A 511 -13.84 -1.21 35.00
C GLY A 511 -14.08 -0.59 33.63
N GLY A 512 -15.16 0.16 33.43
CA GLY A 512 -15.44 0.88 32.18
C GLY A 512 -14.70 2.21 32.11
N ILE A 513 -15.09 3.17 32.94
CA ILE A 513 -14.48 4.51 33.03
C ILE A 513 -14.10 4.84 34.47
N MET A 514 -12.93 5.45 34.66
CA MET A 514 -12.49 6.05 35.93
C MET A 514 -12.11 7.53 35.75
N GLU A 515 -12.61 8.40 36.62
CA GLU A 515 -12.34 9.85 36.63
C GLU A 515 -11.65 10.29 37.95
N ARG A 516 -10.69 11.22 37.87
CA ARG A 516 -9.98 11.77 39.05
C ARG A 516 -10.32 13.24 39.30
N PHE A 517 -11.05 13.54 40.38
CA PHE A 517 -11.34 14.91 40.84
C PHE A 517 -10.40 15.41 41.95
N PHE A 518 -10.04 16.70 41.91
CA PHE A 518 -9.72 17.48 43.12
C PHE A 518 -10.94 18.30 43.53
N THR A 519 -11.11 18.53 44.84
CA THR A 519 -12.25 19.28 45.41
C THR A 519 -12.40 20.66 44.74
N GLY A 520 -13.48 20.85 43.97
CA GLY A 520 -13.88 22.16 43.43
C GLY A 520 -14.02 22.27 41.91
N GLU A 521 -13.65 21.25 41.13
CA GLU A 521 -13.89 21.21 39.68
C GLU A 521 -15.19 20.46 39.34
N SER A 522 -15.93 20.93 38.33
CA SER A 522 -17.15 20.27 37.85
C SER A 522 -16.81 19.12 36.89
N PRO A 523 -17.50 17.97 36.94
CA PRO A 523 -17.32 16.89 35.96
C PRO A 523 -17.59 17.39 34.55
N THR A 524 -16.63 17.21 33.64
CA THR A 524 -16.85 17.45 32.20
C THR A 524 -17.63 16.31 31.55
N LEU A 525 -17.73 15.15 32.22
CA LEU A 525 -18.39 13.93 31.73
C LEU A 525 -19.82 13.70 32.26
N ASP A 526 -20.39 14.60 33.08
CA ASP A 526 -21.70 14.45 33.76
C ASP A 526 -22.94 14.38 32.83
N THR A 527 -22.74 14.21 31.52
CA THR A 527 -23.82 14.22 30.51
C THR A 527 -23.81 13.02 29.56
N LEU A 528 -23.01 11.99 29.80
CA LEU A 528 -23.03 10.81 28.93
C LEU A 528 -24.39 10.09 29.02
N PRO A 529 -25.07 9.83 27.89
CA PRO A 529 -26.31 9.05 27.87
C PRO A 529 -26.09 7.65 28.43
N ALA A 530 -27.12 7.05 29.06
CA ALA A 530 -27.08 5.67 29.56
C ALA A 530 -26.71 4.62 28.47
N GLU A 531 -26.84 5.00 27.20
CA GLU A 531 -26.50 4.20 26.02
C GLU A 531 -24.98 3.96 25.85
N VAL A 532 -24.12 4.76 26.51
CA VAL A 532 -22.65 4.63 26.43
C VAL A 532 -22.12 3.46 27.29
N TYR A 533 -22.84 3.07 28.36
CA TYR A 533 -22.43 2.02 29.29
C TYR A 533 -23.05 0.66 28.92
N GLY A 534 -22.23 -0.28 28.48
CA GLY A 534 -22.62 -1.67 28.24
C GLY A 534 -22.46 -2.58 29.48
N PRO A 535 -23.02 -3.80 29.47
CA PRO A 535 -22.90 -4.75 30.58
C PRO A 535 -21.48 -5.29 30.76
N GLY A 536 -21.17 -5.83 31.95
CA GLY A 536 -19.96 -6.62 32.17
C GLY A 536 -18.72 -5.87 32.65
N ASN A 537 -18.74 -4.52 32.71
CA ASN A 537 -17.63 -3.75 33.30
C ASN A 537 -17.49 -4.04 34.81
N GLN A 538 -16.28 -4.30 35.31
CA GLN A 538 -16.04 -4.65 36.73
C GLN A 538 -14.72 -4.09 37.28
N PRO A 539 -14.69 -3.52 38.49
CA PRO A 539 -15.82 -3.06 39.30
C PRO A 539 -16.56 -1.91 38.62
N GLN A 540 -17.78 -1.62 39.08
CA GLN A 540 -18.61 -0.54 38.50
C GLN A 540 -17.91 0.83 38.53
N ASP A 541 -18.26 1.66 37.56
CA ASP A 541 -17.67 2.98 37.33
C ASP A 541 -17.80 3.90 38.55
N TYR A 542 -16.71 4.60 38.89
CA TYR A 542 -16.60 5.41 40.10
C TYR A 542 -16.60 6.90 39.72
N ASN A 543 -17.68 7.60 40.03
CA ASN A 543 -17.76 9.07 40.00
C ASN A 543 -17.75 9.57 41.46
N SER A 544 -16.57 9.83 42.03
CA SER A 544 -16.49 10.33 43.42
C SER A 544 -15.46 11.44 43.60
N SER A 545 -15.85 12.48 44.34
CA SER A 545 -15.04 13.67 44.64
C SER A 545 -14.05 13.49 45.81
N SER A 546 -13.91 12.30 46.38
CA SER A 546 -13.02 12.07 47.52
C SER A 546 -11.64 11.62 47.06
N VAL A 547 -10.62 12.38 47.46
CA VAL A 547 -9.20 12.19 47.12
C VAL A 547 -8.61 10.90 47.71
N ASP A 548 -9.37 10.16 48.53
CA ASP A 548 -8.98 8.87 49.11
C ASP A 548 -10.12 7.83 48.98
N PRO A 549 -9.82 6.57 48.63
CA PRO A 549 -10.79 5.49 48.65
C PRO A 549 -11.26 5.19 50.09
N PRO A 550 -12.51 4.74 50.30
CA PRO A 550 -12.93 4.24 51.60
C PRO A 550 -12.07 3.02 51.98
N ALA A 551 -11.71 2.92 53.26
CA ALA A 551 -10.88 1.85 53.78
C ALA A 551 -11.44 0.46 53.40
N PRO A 552 -10.57 -0.56 53.21
CA PRO A 552 -11.00 -1.90 52.82
C PRO A 552 -12.07 -2.44 53.80
N GLY A 553 -13.31 -2.62 53.32
CA GLY A 553 -14.40 -3.23 54.09
C GLY A 553 -15.71 -2.44 54.25
N ALA A 554 -15.87 -1.26 53.64
CA ALA A 554 -17.16 -0.55 53.67
C ALA A 554 -18.17 -1.17 52.66
N SER A 555 -19.31 -1.67 53.14
CA SER A 555 -20.36 -2.26 52.28
C SER A 555 -21.07 -1.17 51.47
N LEU A 556 -21.11 -1.33 50.14
CA LEU A 556 -21.77 -0.41 49.21
C LEU A 556 -23.27 -0.70 49.15
N GLN A 557 -24.11 0.30 49.47
CA GLN A 557 -25.54 0.27 49.15
C GLN A 557 -25.80 1.12 47.90
N PRO A 558 -26.69 0.68 47.00
CA PRO A 558 -27.07 1.46 45.82
C PRO A 558 -27.94 2.64 46.28
N LEU A 559 -27.44 3.86 46.16
CA LEU A 559 -28.23 5.06 46.44
C LEU A 559 -28.94 5.52 45.16
N ASP A 560 -30.15 5.01 45.00
CA ASP A 560 -31.21 5.59 44.18
C ASP A 560 -31.63 6.93 44.82
N TYR A 561 -31.27 8.07 44.22
CA TYR A 561 -31.83 9.37 44.59
C TYR A 561 -32.71 9.90 43.45
N ARG A 562 -33.99 9.55 43.54
CA ARG A 562 -35.06 10.47 43.11
C ARG A 562 -35.01 11.70 44.01
N MET A 563 -35.00 12.90 43.43
CA MET A 563 -35.38 14.10 44.15
C MET A 563 -36.58 14.75 43.47
N GLU A 564 -37.74 14.67 44.12
CA GLU A 564 -38.73 15.74 44.04
C GLU A 564 -38.24 16.97 44.84
N PRO A 565 -38.64 18.19 44.45
CA PRO A 565 -38.13 19.43 45.06
C PRO A 565 -38.88 19.77 46.35
N PRO A 566 -38.26 20.53 47.27
CA PRO A 566 -38.93 21.76 47.68
C PRO A 566 -38.00 22.95 48.01
N LEU A 567 -38.32 24.05 47.34
CA LEU A 567 -38.64 25.39 47.85
C LEU A 567 -37.77 26.09 48.93
N ARG A 568 -37.25 27.23 48.43
CA ARG A 568 -36.87 28.52 49.05
C ARG A 568 -35.54 28.64 49.77
#